data_AF-A0A8X6V1V6-F1
#
_entry.id   AF-A0A8X6V1V6-F1
#
_cell.length_a   1.000
_cell.length_b   1.000
_cell.length_c   1.000
_cell.angle_alpha   90.00
_cell.angle_beta   90.00
_cell.angle_gamma   90.00
#
_symmetry.space_group_name_H-M   'P 1'
#
loop_
_entity.id
_entity.type
_entity.pdbx_description
1 polymer ?
#
loop_
_entity_poly.entity_id
_entity_poly.type
_entity_poly.pdbx_seq_one_letter_code
_entity_poly.pdbx_strand_id
1 'polypeptide(L)'
;MDNVSEHVDITELEVKLKKFDQLQRKVEELKELLFGLETANPTEEAEFEEDLYKCETRLDDLEVRVKKLINSINVSLSVTAVEKNKYENGTFAQTKIPPIILPTFSGKYEQFSNFKSQFDDLITTNEQLTQSQKLYYLNSCLSNEVKEFASTFDTFSSLYEALESRYDNKRLIVDIHVQHILNFKKIERENPKEIREMIDCIKKNLRALKLLNYEQNNLFNVFLLNIMLKKLDNESRKNSN
;
A
#
# COMPACT_ATOMS: atom_id res chain seq x y z
N MET A 1 -5.76 42.23 10.02
CA MET A 1 -5.53 40.86 10.54
C MET A 1 -5.31 39.98 9.34
N ASP A 2 -4.04 39.82 9.02
CA ASP A 2 -3.53 39.20 7.80
C ASP A 2 -3.80 37.70 7.80
N ASN A 3 -4.50 37.22 6.78
CA ASN A 3 -4.59 35.80 6.47
C ASN A 3 -3.82 35.60 5.16
N VAL A 4 -2.49 35.62 5.26
CA VAL A 4 -1.61 35.22 4.16
C VAL A 4 -1.77 33.72 4.00
N SER A 5 -2.69 33.34 3.11
CA SER A 5 -2.80 31.97 2.64
C SER A 5 -1.50 31.64 1.90
N GLU A 6 -0.56 31.00 2.59
CA GLU A 6 0.59 30.30 1.99
C GLU A 6 0.05 29.22 1.04
N HIS A 7 -0.29 29.63 -0.18
CA HIS A 7 -0.42 28.70 -1.29
C HIS A 7 0.98 28.18 -1.56
N VAL A 8 1.31 27.02 -0.97
CA VAL A 8 2.53 26.29 -1.27
C VAL A 8 2.54 26.01 -2.77
N ASP A 9 3.40 26.70 -3.50
CA ASP A 9 3.50 26.61 -4.95
C ASP A 9 4.19 25.30 -5.32
N ILE A 10 3.50 24.42 -6.03
CA ILE A 10 4.04 23.13 -6.51
C ILE A 10 5.33 23.38 -7.31
N THR A 11 5.37 24.47 -8.08
CA THR A 11 6.55 24.87 -8.85
C THR A 11 7.74 25.20 -7.94
N GLU A 12 7.50 25.79 -6.76
CA GLU A 12 8.52 26.06 -5.75
C GLU A 12 9.02 24.75 -5.09
N LEU A 13 8.11 23.80 -4.83
CA LEU A 13 8.49 22.47 -4.31
C LEU A 13 9.29 21.65 -5.34
N GLU A 14 8.95 21.73 -6.62
CA GLU A 14 9.71 21.10 -7.72
C GLU A 14 11.11 21.72 -7.87
N VAL A 15 11.24 23.04 -7.73
CA VAL A 15 12.55 23.71 -7.70
C VAL A 15 13.36 23.30 -6.47
N LYS A 16 12.72 23.15 -5.31
CA LYS A 16 13.36 22.64 -4.09
C LYS A 16 13.83 21.19 -4.23
N LEU A 17 13.08 20.33 -4.94
CA LEU A 17 13.51 18.97 -5.28
C LEU A 17 14.76 18.97 -6.18
N LYS A 18 14.80 19.81 -7.22
CA LYS A 18 16.01 19.92 -8.06
C LYS A 18 17.24 20.38 -7.28
N LYS A 19 17.06 21.28 -6.32
CA LYS A 19 18.14 21.75 -5.44
C LYS A 19 18.58 20.66 -4.46
N PHE A 20 17.67 19.78 -4.10
CA PHE A 20 17.93 18.61 -3.27
C PHE A 20 18.76 17.56 -4.03
N ASP A 21 18.42 17.24 -5.28
CA ASP A 21 19.22 16.36 -6.14
C ASP A 21 20.66 16.88 -6.31
N GLN A 22 20.82 18.20 -6.41
CA GLN A 22 22.13 18.85 -6.46
C GLN A 22 22.92 18.73 -5.16
N LEU A 23 22.26 18.74 -4.01
CA LEU A 23 22.90 18.56 -2.70
C LEU A 23 23.32 17.10 -2.50
N GLN A 24 22.48 16.13 -2.88
CA GLN A 24 22.83 14.71 -2.88
C GLN A 24 24.10 14.44 -3.71
N ARG A 25 24.18 14.98 -4.94
CA ARG A 25 25.40 14.86 -5.76
C ARG A 25 26.65 15.43 -5.08
N LYS A 26 26.53 16.58 -4.42
CA LYS A 26 27.66 17.17 -3.68
C LYS A 26 28.09 16.34 -2.47
N VAL A 27 27.14 15.68 -1.80
CA VAL A 27 27.45 14.77 -0.69
C VAL A 27 28.20 13.54 -1.20
N GLU A 28 27.81 13.00 -2.36
CA GLU A 28 28.53 11.90 -3.01
C GLU A 28 29.96 12.32 -3.44
N GLU A 29 30.11 13.51 -4.02
CA GLU A 29 31.43 14.07 -4.37
C GLU A 29 32.32 14.27 -3.13
N LEU A 30 31.75 14.72 -2.01
CA LEU A 30 32.48 14.86 -0.73
C LEU A 30 32.88 13.51 -0.14
N LYS A 31 32.06 12.47 -0.32
CA LYS A 31 32.40 11.09 0.06
C LYS A 31 33.57 10.54 -0.74
N GLU A 32 33.57 10.72 -2.06
CA GLU A 32 34.69 10.27 -2.91
C GLU A 32 35.99 10.99 -2.55
N LEU A 33 35.92 12.30 -2.25
CA LEU A 33 37.07 13.07 -1.80
C LEU A 33 37.57 12.62 -0.42
N LEU A 34 36.68 12.26 0.50
CA LEU A 34 37.04 11.72 1.82
C LEU A 34 37.75 10.37 1.69
N PHE A 35 37.25 9.46 0.86
CA PHE A 35 37.89 8.16 0.60
C PHE A 35 39.30 8.30 0.00
N GLY A 36 39.58 9.41 -0.69
CA GLY A 36 40.89 9.72 -1.26
C GLY A 36 41.90 10.38 -0.31
N LEU A 37 41.50 10.73 0.91
CA LEU A 37 42.36 11.40 1.89
C LEU A 37 42.82 10.39 2.95
N GLU A 38 44.14 10.14 3.05
CA GLU A 38 44.71 9.50 4.23
C GLU A 38 44.65 10.49 5.40
N THR A 39 43.71 10.30 6.32
CA THR A 39 43.69 11.09 7.55
C THR A 39 44.76 10.55 8.52
N ALA A 40 45.46 11.45 9.21
CA ALA A 40 46.49 11.05 10.17
C ALA A 40 45.92 10.55 11.51
N ASN A 41 44.59 10.64 11.73
CA ASN A 41 43.95 10.39 13.01
C ASN A 41 42.61 9.62 12.84
N PRO A 42 42.58 8.30 13.11
CA PRO A 42 41.41 7.44 12.85
C PRO A 42 40.17 7.80 13.67
N THR A 43 40.31 8.58 14.75
CA THR A 43 39.18 9.03 15.57
C THR A 43 38.41 10.17 14.90
N GLU A 44 39.10 11.08 14.22
CA GLU A 44 38.47 12.19 13.49
C GLU A 44 37.76 11.69 12.23
N GLU A 45 38.30 10.65 11.57
CA GLU A 45 37.71 10.02 10.39
C GLU A 45 36.35 9.37 10.70
N ALA A 46 36.27 8.64 11.82
CA ALA A 46 35.03 8.01 12.28
C ALA A 46 33.94 9.05 12.66
N GLU A 47 34.31 10.16 13.30
CA GLU A 47 33.38 11.24 13.64
C GLU A 47 32.81 11.93 12.39
N PHE A 48 33.66 12.19 11.39
CA PHE A 48 33.22 12.76 10.11
C PHE A 48 32.32 11.82 9.31
N GLU A 49 32.62 10.51 9.29
CA GLU A 49 31.80 9.51 8.61
C GLU A 49 30.40 9.38 9.25
N GLU A 50 30.33 9.45 10.58
CA GLU A 50 29.06 9.47 11.31
C GLU A 50 28.21 10.71 10.99
N ASP A 51 28.84 11.90 10.94
CA ASP A 51 28.16 13.15 10.60
C ASP A 51 27.68 13.20 9.14
N LEU A 52 28.43 12.56 8.23
CA LEU A 52 28.07 12.43 6.82
C LEU A 52 26.86 11.50 6.64
N TYR A 53 26.84 10.37 7.33
CA TYR A 53 25.71 9.45 7.37
C TYR A 53 24.45 10.12 7.96
N LYS A 54 24.59 10.93 9.01
CA LYS A 54 23.50 11.76 9.57
C LYS A 54 23.00 12.80 8.57
N CYS A 55 23.88 13.38 7.74
CA CYS A 55 23.46 14.33 6.70
C CYS A 55 22.65 13.65 5.60
N GLU A 56 23.03 12.45 5.16
CA GLU A 56 22.31 11.69 4.15
C GLU A 56 20.92 11.26 4.60
N THR A 57 20.83 10.68 5.79
CA THR A 57 19.54 10.28 6.37
C THR A 57 18.57 11.46 6.49
N ARG A 58 19.06 12.63 6.93
CA ARG A 58 18.26 13.85 7.00
C ARG A 58 17.87 14.41 5.63
N LEU A 59 18.75 14.26 4.65
CA LEU A 59 18.44 14.61 3.28
C LEU A 59 17.27 13.72 2.82
N ASP A 60 17.42 12.40 2.83
CA ASP A 60 16.40 11.47 2.32
C ASP A 60 15.02 11.70 2.97
N ASP A 61 14.99 11.95 4.29
CA ASP A 61 13.78 12.31 5.03
C ASP A 61 13.12 13.61 4.54
N LEU A 62 13.91 14.60 4.12
CA LEU A 62 13.41 15.86 3.57
C LEU A 62 12.85 15.67 2.16
N GLU A 63 13.53 14.89 1.30
CA GLU A 63 13.07 14.57 -0.05
C GLU A 63 11.68 13.93 -0.03
N VAL A 64 11.51 12.94 0.85
CA VAL A 64 10.25 12.23 0.98
C VAL A 64 9.16 13.16 1.49
N ARG A 65 9.45 14.01 2.49
CA ARG A 65 8.44 14.96 2.99
C ARG A 65 7.97 15.88 1.88
N VAL A 66 8.86 16.35 1.02
CA VAL A 66 8.49 17.18 -0.15
C VAL A 66 7.65 16.39 -1.14
N LYS A 67 8.03 15.15 -1.49
CA LYS A 67 7.23 14.28 -2.39
C LYS A 67 5.85 13.94 -1.81
N LYS A 68 5.75 13.70 -0.49
CA LYS A 68 4.47 13.51 0.21
C LYS A 68 3.61 14.77 0.17
N LEU A 69 4.21 15.95 0.36
CA LEU A 69 3.49 17.22 0.28
C LEU A 69 2.94 17.43 -1.14
N ILE A 70 3.77 17.22 -2.17
CA ILE A 70 3.35 17.32 -3.58
C ILE A 70 2.20 16.35 -3.85
N ASN A 71 2.31 15.09 -3.41
CA ASN A 71 1.25 14.12 -3.61
C ASN A 71 -0.04 14.50 -2.86
N SER A 72 0.08 14.97 -1.62
CA SER A 72 -1.07 15.45 -0.83
C SER A 72 -1.74 16.66 -1.46
N ILE A 73 -0.98 17.61 -2.00
CA ILE A 73 -1.51 18.79 -2.70
C ILE A 73 -2.20 18.38 -4.00
N ASN A 74 -1.60 17.47 -4.77
CA ASN A 74 -2.21 16.92 -5.98
C ASN A 74 -3.52 16.17 -5.71
N VAL A 75 -3.62 15.45 -4.58
CA VAL A 75 -4.86 14.80 -4.12
C VAL A 75 -5.90 15.86 -3.74
N SER A 76 -5.53 16.91 -2.99
CA SER A 76 -6.46 17.99 -2.63
C SER A 76 -6.99 18.78 -3.84
N LEU A 77 -6.14 19.03 -4.83
CA LEU A 77 -6.52 19.71 -6.08
C LEU A 77 -7.46 18.85 -6.95
N SER A 78 -7.29 17.53 -6.95
CA SER A 78 -8.15 16.61 -7.70
C SER A 78 -9.52 16.41 -7.04
N VAL A 79 -9.61 16.41 -5.70
CA VAL A 79 -10.91 16.37 -4.98
C VAL A 79 -11.72 17.64 -5.23
N THR A 80 -11.08 18.81 -5.26
CA THR A 80 -11.76 20.10 -5.50
C THR A 80 -12.29 20.26 -6.95
N ALA A 81 -11.68 19.57 -7.92
CA ALA A 81 -12.10 19.59 -9.32
C ALA A 81 -13.32 18.69 -9.63
N VAL A 82 -13.61 17.70 -8.78
CA VAL A 82 -14.76 16.79 -8.96
C VAL A 82 -16.08 17.46 -8.55
N GLU A 83 -16.07 18.43 -7.63
CA GLU A 83 -17.28 19.11 -7.17
C GLU A 83 -17.80 20.21 -8.11
N LYS A 84 -16.96 20.71 -9.05
CA LYS A 84 -17.36 21.81 -9.96
C LYS A 84 -17.82 21.38 -11.36
N ASN A 85 -17.58 20.13 -11.78
CA ASN A 85 -17.82 19.70 -13.17
C ASN A 85 -19.15 18.94 -13.36
N LYS A 86 -20.26 19.47 -12.84
CA LYS A 86 -21.62 18.96 -13.15
C LYS A 86 -22.33 19.72 -14.27
N TYR A 87 -21.76 20.79 -14.81
CA TYR A 87 -22.38 21.53 -15.90
C TYR A 87 -21.35 21.94 -16.95
N GLU A 88 -21.72 21.64 -18.20
CA GLU A 88 -21.22 22.19 -19.47
C GLU A 88 -20.07 21.47 -20.19
N ASN A 89 -20.50 20.64 -21.15
CA ASN A 89 -20.11 20.61 -22.56
C ASN A 89 -18.63 20.56 -22.96
N GLY A 90 -18.28 19.40 -23.56
CA GLY A 90 -17.79 19.39 -24.94
C GLY A 90 -16.44 20.03 -25.21
N THR A 91 -15.36 19.31 -24.88
CA THR A 91 -14.12 19.22 -25.68
C THR A 91 -13.30 18.09 -25.07
N PHE A 92 -12.52 17.38 -25.89
CA PHE A 92 -11.67 16.27 -25.46
C PHE A 92 -10.62 16.77 -24.46
N ALA A 93 -10.98 16.86 -23.19
CA ALA A 93 -10.07 17.10 -22.09
C ALA A 93 -9.25 15.83 -21.92
N GLN A 94 -7.96 15.95 -22.21
CA GLN A 94 -6.96 14.94 -21.92
C GLN A 94 -7.08 14.58 -20.44
N THR A 95 -7.71 13.44 -20.17
CA THR A 95 -8.01 12.95 -18.84
C THR A 95 -6.67 12.74 -18.13
N LYS A 96 -6.24 13.72 -17.34
CA LYS A 96 -5.10 13.55 -16.44
C LYS A 96 -5.50 12.49 -15.42
N ILE A 97 -5.02 11.27 -15.68
CA ILE A 97 -5.16 10.12 -14.79
C ILE A 97 -4.62 10.55 -13.42
N PRO A 98 -5.35 10.33 -12.32
CA PRO A 98 -4.87 10.67 -10.99
C PRO A 98 -3.52 9.98 -10.72
N PRO A 99 -2.59 10.65 -10.00
CA PRO A 99 -1.30 10.07 -9.68
C PRO A 99 -1.49 8.77 -8.91
N ILE A 100 -0.68 7.77 -9.23
CA ILE A 100 -0.79 6.43 -8.65
C ILE A 100 -0.46 6.52 -7.16
N ILE A 101 -1.44 6.21 -6.31
CA ILE A 101 -1.27 6.13 -4.86
C ILE A 101 -0.62 4.79 -4.54
N LEU A 102 0.45 4.81 -3.75
CA LEU A 102 1.09 3.59 -3.30
C LEU A 102 0.12 2.76 -2.43
N PRO A 103 0.03 1.44 -2.64
CA PRO A 103 -0.89 0.60 -1.88
C PRO A 103 -0.46 0.55 -0.41
N THR A 104 -1.42 0.57 0.51
CA THR A 104 -1.13 0.38 1.94
C THR A 104 -1.41 -1.07 2.33
N PHE A 105 -0.45 -1.72 2.98
CA PHE A 105 -0.60 -3.07 3.50
C PHE A 105 -0.92 -3.04 4.99
N SER A 106 -2.10 -3.54 5.34
CA SER A 106 -2.60 -3.55 6.72
C SER A 106 -2.10 -4.73 7.56
N GLY A 107 -1.46 -5.74 6.96
CA GLY A 107 -1.10 -7.00 7.63
C GLY A 107 -2.12 -8.11 7.45
N LYS A 108 -3.24 -7.85 6.78
CA LYS A 108 -4.22 -8.89 6.46
C LYS A 108 -3.73 -9.80 5.34
N TYR A 109 -3.60 -11.09 5.63
CA TYR A 109 -3.18 -12.14 4.69
C TYR A 109 -3.93 -12.09 3.35
N GLU A 110 -5.25 -11.94 3.39
CA GLU A 110 -6.12 -11.85 2.21
C GLU A 110 -5.86 -10.64 1.30
N GLN A 111 -5.18 -9.60 1.81
CA GLN A 111 -4.82 -8.41 1.05
C GLN A 111 -3.40 -8.49 0.47
N PHE A 112 -2.56 -9.41 0.95
CA PHE A 112 -1.14 -9.45 0.63
C PHE A 112 -0.88 -9.66 -0.87
N SER A 113 -1.58 -10.61 -1.50
CA SER A 113 -1.42 -10.89 -2.93
C SER A 113 -1.71 -9.67 -3.81
N ASN A 114 -2.75 -8.90 -3.48
CA ASN A 114 -3.09 -7.67 -4.20
C ASN A 114 -2.07 -6.55 -3.93
N PHE A 115 -1.64 -6.40 -2.68
CA PHE A 115 -0.58 -5.46 -2.31
C PHE A 115 0.71 -5.76 -3.07
N LYS A 116 1.16 -7.02 -3.06
CA LYS A 116 2.38 -7.48 -3.72
C LYS A 116 2.35 -7.16 -5.22
N SER A 117 1.28 -7.55 -5.92
CA SER A 117 1.12 -7.27 -7.35
C SER A 117 1.22 -5.76 -7.65
N GLN A 118 0.50 -4.92 -6.90
CA GLN A 118 0.54 -3.48 -7.11
C GLN A 118 1.91 -2.88 -6.77
N PHE A 119 2.55 -3.36 -5.71
CA PHE A 119 3.86 -2.87 -5.30
C PHE A 119 4.95 -3.27 -6.32
N ASP A 120 4.89 -4.49 -6.85
CA ASP A 120 5.81 -4.98 -7.87
C ASP A 120 5.71 -4.18 -9.17
N ASP A 121 4.49 -3.89 -9.62
CA ASP A 121 4.24 -3.11 -10.83
C ASP A 121 4.75 -1.66 -10.72
N LEU A 122 4.71 -1.09 -9.51
CA LEU A 122 5.03 0.33 -9.28
C LEU A 122 6.48 0.59 -8.87
N ILE A 123 7.06 -0.30 -8.06
CA ILE A 123 8.32 -0.06 -7.35
C ILE A 123 9.37 -1.11 -7.71
N THR A 124 9.04 -2.41 -7.63
CA THR A 124 10.03 -3.47 -7.88
C THR A 124 10.54 -3.41 -9.32
N THR A 125 9.63 -3.21 -10.30
CA THR A 125 9.93 -3.13 -11.74
C THR A 125 10.58 -1.80 -12.16
N ASN A 126 10.60 -0.80 -11.28
CA ASN A 126 11.19 0.51 -11.60
C ASN A 126 12.72 0.48 -11.42
N GLU A 127 13.45 0.56 -12.53
CA GLU A 127 14.92 0.56 -12.57
C GLU A 127 15.54 1.90 -12.14
N GLN A 128 14.76 2.99 -12.10
CA GLN A 128 15.23 4.31 -11.67
C GLN A 128 15.33 4.45 -10.14
N LEU A 129 14.81 3.46 -9.39
CA LEU A 129 14.82 3.47 -7.93
C LEU A 129 15.97 2.65 -7.37
N THR A 130 16.74 3.24 -6.47
CA THR A 130 17.79 2.54 -5.73
C THR A 130 17.19 1.57 -4.71
N GLN A 131 17.99 0.60 -4.25
CA GLN A 131 17.55 -0.38 -3.26
C GLN A 131 17.07 0.27 -1.95
N SER A 132 17.74 1.34 -1.51
CA SER A 132 17.35 2.13 -0.33
C SER A 132 16.02 2.85 -0.53
N GLN A 133 15.78 3.40 -1.73
CA GLN A 133 14.49 4.03 -2.07
C GLN A 133 13.36 2.99 -2.09
N LYS A 134 13.60 1.80 -2.65
CA LYS A 134 12.61 0.69 -2.64
C LYS A 134 12.28 0.24 -1.21
N LEU A 135 13.29 0.09 -0.34
CA LEU A 135 13.09 -0.22 1.08
C LEU A 135 12.27 0.85 1.79
N TYR A 136 12.57 2.12 1.53
CA TYR A 136 11.83 3.23 2.11
C TYR A 136 10.35 3.20 1.67
N TYR A 137 10.08 3.02 0.37
CA TYR A 137 8.71 2.92 -0.14
C TYR A 137 7.98 1.73 0.47
N LEU A 138 8.64 0.57 0.55
CA LEU A 138 8.10 -0.61 1.20
C LEU A 138 7.68 -0.27 2.63
N ASN A 139 8.59 0.25 3.45
CA ASN A 139 8.30 0.68 4.81
C ASN A 139 7.15 1.71 4.88
N SER A 140 7.08 2.65 3.94
CA SER A 140 5.99 3.65 3.92
C SER A 140 4.62 3.05 3.63
N CYS A 141 4.57 1.92 2.92
CA CYS A 141 3.35 1.21 2.57
C CYS A 141 2.84 0.29 3.69
N LEU A 142 3.70 -0.07 4.66
CA LEU A 142 3.32 -0.93 5.78
C LEU A 142 2.56 -0.16 6.85
N SER A 143 1.48 -0.76 7.38
CA SER A 143 0.84 -0.27 8.60
C SER A 143 1.77 -0.40 9.80
N ASN A 144 1.50 0.33 10.88
CA ASN A 144 2.34 0.32 12.08
C ASN A 144 2.52 -1.09 12.67
N GLU A 145 1.46 -1.91 12.67
CA GLU A 145 1.51 -3.30 13.14
C GLU A 145 2.45 -4.18 12.30
N VAL A 146 2.52 -3.93 10.99
CA VAL A 146 3.44 -4.68 10.11
C VAL A 146 4.86 -4.11 10.18
N LYS A 147 5.02 -2.82 10.49
CA LYS A 147 6.35 -2.22 10.70
C LYS A 147 7.09 -2.79 11.90
N GLU A 148 6.39 -3.21 12.94
CA GLU A 148 7.01 -3.90 14.09
C GLU A 148 7.67 -5.23 13.70
N PHE A 149 7.30 -5.80 12.55
CA PHE A 149 7.97 -6.98 12.01
C PHE A 149 9.29 -6.65 11.30
N ALA A 150 9.50 -5.42 10.86
CA ALA A 150 10.72 -5.00 10.19
C ALA A 150 11.84 -4.72 11.21
N SER A 151 13.05 -5.17 10.91
CA SER A 151 14.26 -4.88 11.66
C SER A 151 14.92 -3.59 11.16
N THR A 152 15.63 -2.88 12.04
CA THR A 152 16.43 -1.71 11.66
C THR A 152 17.59 -2.04 10.71
N PHE A 153 18.00 -3.31 10.63
CA PHE A 153 19.07 -3.77 9.75
C PHE A 153 18.56 -4.37 8.43
N ASP A 154 17.25 -4.36 8.21
CA ASP A 154 16.69 -4.95 7.00
C ASP A 154 17.07 -4.17 5.74
N THR A 155 17.41 -4.91 4.69
CA THR A 155 17.50 -4.40 3.32
C THR A 155 16.15 -4.56 2.62
N PHE A 156 15.96 -3.92 1.47
CA PHE A 156 14.74 -4.16 0.67
C PHE A 156 14.51 -5.66 0.42
N SER A 157 15.57 -6.39 0.04
CA SER A 157 15.47 -7.81 -0.27
C SER A 157 15.08 -8.64 0.95
N SER A 158 15.71 -8.41 2.11
CA SER A 158 15.42 -9.20 3.32
C SER A 158 14.01 -8.93 3.84
N LEU A 159 13.58 -7.66 3.90
CA LEU A 159 12.24 -7.32 4.37
C LEU A 159 11.17 -7.82 3.41
N TYR A 160 11.39 -7.70 2.09
CA TYR A 160 10.43 -8.15 1.10
C TYR A 160 10.25 -9.66 1.12
N GLU A 161 11.35 -10.42 1.23
CA GLU A 161 11.32 -11.88 1.38
C GLU A 161 10.67 -12.30 2.71
N ALA A 162 10.94 -11.59 3.81
CA ALA A 162 10.32 -11.86 5.10
C ALA A 162 8.80 -11.63 5.05
N LEU A 163 8.34 -10.58 4.37
CA LEU A 163 6.91 -10.31 4.14
C LEU A 163 6.28 -11.39 3.28
N GLU A 164 6.93 -11.80 2.20
CA GLU A 164 6.44 -12.88 1.32
C GLU A 164 6.34 -14.20 2.08
N SER A 165 7.39 -14.59 2.80
CA SER A 165 7.41 -15.81 3.61
C SER A 165 6.31 -15.84 4.67
N ARG A 166 6.07 -14.68 5.32
CA ARG A 166 5.06 -14.59 6.37
C ARG A 166 3.64 -14.52 5.81
N TYR A 167 3.38 -13.69 4.80
CA TYR A 167 2.04 -13.32 4.37
C TYR A 167 1.56 -14.01 3.08
N ASP A 168 2.45 -14.58 2.26
CA ASP A 168 2.08 -15.36 1.06
C ASP A 168 1.72 -16.82 1.38
N ASN A 169 0.99 -17.02 2.48
CA ASN A 169 0.53 -18.34 2.88
C ASN A 169 -0.81 -18.66 2.24
N LYS A 170 -0.77 -19.21 1.02
CA LYS A 170 -1.98 -19.62 0.25
C LYS A 170 -2.94 -20.50 1.07
N ARG A 171 -2.42 -21.41 1.88
CA ARG A 171 -3.25 -22.31 2.71
C ARG A 171 -4.02 -21.53 3.77
N LEU A 172 -3.36 -20.59 4.44
CA LEU A 172 -4.01 -19.74 5.44
C LEU A 172 -5.04 -18.80 4.80
N ILE A 173 -4.73 -18.23 3.64
CA ILE A 173 -5.66 -17.36 2.89
C ILE A 173 -6.93 -18.14 2.51
N VAL A 174 -6.78 -19.39 2.06
CA VAL A 174 -7.91 -20.29 1.78
C VAL A 174 -8.75 -20.53 3.04
N ASP A 175 -8.11 -20.85 4.16
CA ASP A 175 -8.82 -21.07 5.43
C ASP A 175 -9.59 -19.81 5.85
N ILE A 176 -9.00 -18.62 5.77
CA ILE A 176 -9.68 -17.35 6.06
C ILE A 176 -10.95 -17.19 5.21
N HIS A 177 -10.87 -17.41 3.90
CA HIS A 177 -12.05 -17.33 3.03
C HIS A 177 -13.12 -18.37 3.37
N VAL A 178 -12.71 -19.60 3.73
CA VAL A 178 -13.63 -20.65 4.17
C VAL A 178 -14.28 -20.28 5.50
N GLN A 179 -13.51 -19.79 6.48
CA GLN A 179 -14.01 -19.34 7.78
C GLN A 179 -14.99 -18.17 7.63
N HIS A 180 -14.75 -17.23 6.72
CA HIS A 180 -15.71 -16.15 6.43
C HIS A 180 -17.06 -16.67 5.93
N ILE A 181 -17.07 -17.75 5.15
CA ILE A 181 -18.31 -18.42 4.71
C ILE A 181 -18.98 -19.15 5.87
N LEU A 182 -18.21 -19.96 6.61
CA LEU A 182 -18.74 -20.82 7.68
C LEU A 182 -19.23 -20.03 8.91
N ASN A 183 -18.53 -18.96 9.25
CA ASN A 183 -18.79 -18.15 10.45
C ASN A 183 -19.70 -16.95 10.18
N PHE A 184 -20.30 -16.85 8.99
CA PHE A 184 -21.33 -15.84 8.75
C PHE A 184 -22.43 -15.95 9.82
N LYS A 185 -22.88 -14.80 10.33
CA LYS A 185 -23.88 -14.70 11.41
C LYS A 185 -25.16 -15.45 11.04
N LYS A 186 -25.78 -16.13 12.02
CA LYS A 186 -27.10 -16.75 11.80
C LYS A 186 -28.14 -15.64 11.63
N ILE A 187 -29.01 -15.80 10.63
CA ILE A 187 -30.11 -14.89 10.36
C ILE A 187 -31.33 -15.42 11.13
N GLU A 188 -31.65 -14.80 12.27
CA GLU A 188 -32.71 -15.26 13.19
C GLU A 188 -34.12 -14.89 12.73
N ARG A 189 -34.25 -13.82 11.94
CA ARG A 189 -35.52 -13.35 11.39
C ARG A 189 -35.36 -13.04 9.92
N GLU A 190 -36.42 -13.23 9.15
CA GLU A 190 -36.39 -12.96 7.72
C GLU A 190 -36.12 -11.47 7.47
N ASN A 191 -34.86 -11.15 7.16
CA ASN A 191 -34.39 -9.82 6.85
C ASN A 191 -33.72 -9.83 5.46
N PRO A 192 -34.39 -9.32 4.42
CA PRO A 192 -33.85 -9.33 3.05
C PRO A 192 -32.46 -8.69 2.92
N LYS A 193 -32.14 -7.70 3.78
CA LYS A 193 -30.83 -7.06 3.80
C LYS A 193 -29.74 -8.02 4.27
N GLU A 194 -29.99 -8.77 5.35
CA GLU A 194 -29.04 -9.75 5.88
C GLU A 194 -28.84 -10.94 4.94
N ILE A 195 -29.91 -11.36 4.24
CA ILE A 195 -29.82 -12.39 3.20
C ILE A 195 -28.93 -11.91 2.05
N ARG A 196 -29.08 -10.66 1.62
CA ARG A 196 -28.22 -10.07 0.58
C ARG A 196 -26.77 -9.97 1.03
N GLU A 197 -26.53 -9.50 2.25
CA GLU A 197 -25.19 -9.46 2.86
C GLU A 197 -24.54 -10.85 2.91
N MET A 198 -25.31 -11.91 3.23
CA MET A 198 -24.82 -13.29 3.21
C MET A 198 -24.43 -13.72 1.80
N ILE A 199 -25.31 -13.49 0.82
CA ILE A 199 -25.05 -13.84 -0.59
C ILE A 199 -23.80 -13.12 -1.11
N ASP A 200 -23.66 -11.83 -0.80
CA ASP A 200 -22.51 -11.03 -1.23
C ASP A 200 -21.22 -11.49 -0.56
N CYS A 201 -21.26 -11.81 0.74
CA CYS A 201 -20.13 -12.38 1.47
C CYS A 201 -19.68 -13.71 0.83
N ILE A 202 -20.61 -14.61 0.55
CA ILE A 202 -20.30 -15.91 -0.04
C ILE A 202 -19.74 -15.73 -1.45
N LYS A 203 -20.41 -14.94 -2.30
CA LYS A 203 -19.93 -14.68 -3.67
C LYS A 203 -18.53 -14.08 -3.69
N LYS A 204 -18.23 -13.12 -2.79
CA LYS A 204 -16.91 -12.52 -2.66
C LYS A 204 -15.84 -13.57 -2.34
N ASN A 205 -16.07 -14.39 -1.31
CA ASN A 205 -15.09 -15.40 -0.88
C ASN A 205 -14.94 -16.54 -1.92
N LEU A 206 -16.03 -16.94 -2.59
CA LEU A 206 -15.96 -17.93 -3.68
C LEU A 206 -15.16 -17.44 -4.89
N ARG A 207 -15.27 -16.16 -5.25
CA ARG A 207 -14.45 -15.57 -6.32
C ARG A 207 -12.96 -15.61 -5.96
N ALA A 208 -12.62 -15.30 -4.70
CA ALA A 208 -11.25 -15.36 -4.22
C ALA A 208 -10.70 -16.81 -4.24
N LEU A 209 -11.48 -17.77 -3.75
CA LEU A 209 -11.11 -19.20 -3.79
C LEU A 209 -10.92 -19.71 -5.23
N LYS A 210 -11.76 -19.26 -6.17
CA LYS A 210 -11.59 -19.60 -7.60
C LYS A 210 -10.27 -19.06 -8.16
N LEU A 211 -9.89 -17.83 -7.83
CA LEU A 211 -8.59 -17.25 -8.23
C LEU A 211 -7.39 -18.01 -7.62
N LEU A 212 -7.59 -18.68 -6.48
CA LEU A 212 -6.61 -19.55 -5.85
C LEU A 212 -6.64 -20.99 -6.39
N ASN A 213 -7.34 -21.24 -7.50
CA ASN A 213 -7.52 -22.55 -8.14
C ASN A 213 -8.31 -23.58 -7.33
N TYR A 214 -9.18 -23.15 -6.41
CA TYR A 214 -10.13 -24.03 -5.74
C TYR A 214 -11.46 -24.02 -6.51
N GLU A 215 -11.62 -24.96 -7.42
CA GLU A 215 -12.83 -25.08 -8.25
C GLU A 215 -14.03 -25.63 -7.49
N GLN A 216 -15.21 -25.17 -7.88
CA GLN A 216 -16.48 -25.66 -7.35
C GLN A 216 -16.87 -26.94 -8.09
N ASN A 217 -17.09 -28.02 -7.35
CA ASN A 217 -17.70 -29.22 -7.88
C ASN A 217 -19.16 -29.34 -7.39
N ASN A 218 -19.89 -30.31 -7.95
CA ASN A 218 -21.29 -30.51 -7.59
C ASN A 218 -21.49 -30.80 -6.09
N LEU A 219 -20.55 -31.54 -5.48
CA LEU A 219 -20.59 -31.86 -4.06
C LEU A 219 -20.41 -30.60 -3.18
N PHE A 220 -19.48 -29.72 -3.55
CA PHE A 220 -19.25 -28.43 -2.92
C PHE A 220 -20.51 -27.56 -2.95
N ASN A 221 -21.19 -27.49 -4.09
CA ASN A 221 -22.43 -26.73 -4.23
C ASN A 221 -23.53 -27.26 -3.29
N VAL A 222 -23.67 -28.58 -3.18
CA VAL A 222 -24.63 -29.21 -2.25
C VAL A 222 -24.28 -28.91 -0.79
N PHE A 223 -23.01 -29.00 -0.40
CA PHE A 223 -22.59 -28.65 0.96
C PHE A 223 -22.81 -27.17 1.26
N LEU A 224 -22.44 -26.29 0.34
CA LEU A 224 -22.60 -24.85 0.48
C LEU A 224 -24.08 -24.48 0.65
N LEU A 225 -24.97 -25.04 -0.17
CA LEU A 225 -26.40 -24.83 -0.06
C LEU A 225 -26.94 -25.28 1.31
N ASN A 226 -26.53 -26.46 1.79
CA ASN A 226 -26.89 -26.94 3.12
C ASN A 226 -26.38 -26.02 4.24
N ILE A 227 -25.16 -25.48 4.12
CA ILE A 227 -24.61 -24.52 5.07
C ILE A 227 -25.46 -23.24 5.08
N MET A 228 -25.79 -22.69 3.90
CA MET A 228 -26.65 -21.49 3.79
C MET A 228 -28.03 -21.74 4.41
N LEU A 229 -28.65 -22.88 4.12
CA LEU A 229 -29.95 -23.27 4.66
C LEU A 229 -29.92 -23.48 6.18
N LYS A 230 -28.77 -23.76 6.79
CA LYS A 230 -28.62 -23.81 8.26
C LYS A 230 -28.46 -22.41 8.88
N LYS A 231 -28.00 -21.43 8.11
CA LYS A 231 -27.82 -20.04 8.54
C LYS A 231 -29.10 -19.21 8.43
N LEU A 232 -30.04 -19.62 7.58
CA LEU A 232 -31.41 -19.09 7.51
C LEU A 232 -32.31 -19.84 8.51
N ASP A 233 -33.01 -19.14 9.40
CA ASP A 233 -33.89 -19.79 10.38
C ASP A 233 -35.16 -20.41 9.75
N ASN A 234 -35.82 -21.30 10.50
CA ASN A 234 -36.82 -22.28 10.01
C ASN A 234 -38.05 -21.73 9.26
N GLU A 235 -38.38 -20.45 9.36
CA GLU A 235 -39.57 -19.90 8.67
C GLU A 235 -39.36 -19.79 7.14
N SER A 236 -38.13 -19.52 6.67
CA SER A 236 -37.85 -19.51 5.22
C SER A 236 -37.82 -20.92 4.60
N ARG A 237 -37.77 -21.99 5.41
CA ARG A 237 -37.89 -23.38 4.94
C ARG A 237 -39.34 -23.77 4.58
N LYS A 238 -40.34 -23.05 5.10
CA LYS A 238 -41.76 -23.35 4.85
C LYS A 238 -42.27 -22.80 3.51
N ASN A 239 -41.62 -21.78 2.94
CA ASN A 239 -42.09 -21.11 1.71
C ASN A 239 -41.43 -21.63 0.42
N SER A 240 -40.70 -22.75 0.47
CA SER A 240 -40.05 -23.37 -0.69
C SER A 240 -40.54 -24.79 -1.00
N ASN A 241 -41.72 -25.17 -0.50
CA ASN A 241 -42.46 -26.38 -0.90
C ASN A 241 -43.77 -25.98 -1.58
#